data_AF-A0A9E3RJZ4-F1
#
_entry.id   AF-A0A9E3RJZ4-F1
#
_cell.length_a   1.000
_cell.length_b   1.000
_cell.length_c   1.000
_cell.angle_alpha   90.00
_cell.angle_beta   90.00
_cell.angle_gamma   90.00
#
_symmetry.space_group_name_H-M   'P 1'
#
loop_
_entity.id
_entity.type
_entity.pdbx_description
1 polymer ?
#
loop_
_entity_poly.entity_id
_entity_poly.type
_entity_poly.pdbx_seq_one_letter_code
_entity_poly.pdbx_strand_id
1 'polypeptide(L)'
;MKNQERITIIEKSSQQVGPGVFYSTIVVITSFLPVFLLTGIEGKLFHPLAWTKTFILIIDAFLAITLAPVLISFFLKGKLKPESANPVTRTLEKIYSPILKWCLHWRKTVLSINIIALIIGMVMMLRMGSEFMPPLDEGSILFMPVTLPDVSNSEVKRILQVQDKIIKSVPEVENVLGKAGRANTATDNSPISMIETIILLKPKTDWRSGITKDDIINELNAKLQIPGVDNGFTQPIINR
;
A
#
# COMPACT_ATOMS: atom_id res chain seq x y z
N MET A 1 -0.45 11.62 -48.04
CA MET A 1 -0.57 12.90 -47.35
C MET A 1 0.71 13.67 -47.57
N LYS A 2 0.61 14.90 -48.07
CA LYS A 2 1.78 15.78 -48.14
C LYS A 2 2.24 16.07 -46.69
N ASN A 3 3.54 16.21 -46.46
CA ASN A 3 4.11 16.32 -45.10
C ASN A 3 3.49 17.50 -44.31
N GLN A 4 3.11 18.58 -45.01
CA GLN A 4 2.37 19.72 -44.46
C GLN A 4 0.96 19.37 -43.95
N GLU A 5 0.16 18.61 -44.72
CA GLU A 5 -1.20 18.22 -44.30
C GLU A 5 -1.18 17.40 -43.01
N ARG A 6 -0.17 16.52 -42.84
CA ARG A 6 -0.01 15.71 -41.63
C ARG A 6 0.25 16.59 -40.40
N ILE A 7 1.17 17.54 -40.52
CA ILE A 7 1.52 18.44 -39.41
C ILE A 7 0.32 19.30 -39.02
N THR A 8 -0.41 19.86 -40.00
CA THR A 8 -1.61 20.66 -39.74
C THR A 8 -2.73 19.86 -39.05
N ILE A 9 -2.90 18.57 -39.40
CA ILE A 9 -3.88 17.71 -38.72
C ILE A 9 -3.45 17.43 -37.28
N ILE A 10 -2.18 17.07 -37.05
CA ILE A 10 -1.65 16.84 -35.69
C ILE A 10 -1.82 18.10 -34.84
N GLU A 11 -1.45 19.26 -35.38
CA GLU A 11 -1.59 20.55 -34.69
C GLU A 11 -3.05 20.83 -34.31
N LYS A 12 -4.00 20.71 -35.25
CA LYS A 12 -5.42 20.94 -34.97
C LYS A 12 -5.98 19.95 -33.94
N SER A 13 -5.62 18.67 -34.04
CA SER A 13 -6.04 17.65 -33.08
C SER A 13 -5.46 17.91 -31.69
N SER A 14 -4.18 18.28 -31.60
CA SER A 14 -3.53 18.64 -30.33
C SER A 14 -4.14 19.91 -29.72
N GLN A 15 -4.49 20.92 -30.52
CA GLN A 15 -5.18 22.12 -30.04
C GLN A 15 -6.59 21.81 -29.51
N GLN A 16 -7.30 20.86 -30.12
CA GLN A 16 -8.64 20.46 -29.67
C GLN A 16 -8.61 19.71 -28.33
N VAL A 17 -7.64 18.80 -28.13
CA VAL A 17 -7.58 17.93 -26.95
C VAL A 17 -6.75 18.55 -25.81
N GLY A 18 -5.78 19.41 -26.14
CA GLY A 18 -4.81 19.99 -25.21
C GLY A 18 -5.43 20.63 -23.97
N PRO A 19 -6.41 21.56 -24.10
CA PRO A 19 -7.07 22.16 -22.95
C PRO A 19 -7.74 21.11 -22.04
N GLY A 20 -8.42 20.12 -22.63
CA GLY A 20 -9.11 19.08 -21.87
C GLY A 20 -8.16 18.24 -21.02
N VAL A 21 -7.03 17.81 -21.59
CA VAL A 21 -6.00 17.05 -20.87
C VAL A 21 -5.38 17.89 -19.77
N PHE A 22 -5.01 19.13 -20.06
CA PHE A 22 -4.38 20.03 -19.09
C PHE A 22 -5.28 20.33 -17.89
N TYR A 23 -6.54 20.70 -18.14
CA TYR A 23 -7.49 20.95 -17.05
C TYR A 23 -7.80 19.67 -16.27
N SER A 24 -7.87 18.51 -16.92
CA SER A 24 -8.03 17.23 -16.23
C SER A 24 -6.87 16.97 -15.26
N THR A 25 -5.62 17.20 -15.67
CA THR A 25 -4.46 17.05 -14.78
C THR A 25 -4.49 18.04 -13.61
N ILE A 26 -4.90 19.29 -13.83
CA ILE A 26 -5.08 20.28 -12.75
C ILE A 26 -6.14 19.82 -11.74
N VAL A 27 -7.25 19.26 -12.21
CA VAL A 27 -8.29 18.71 -11.33
C VAL A 27 -7.73 17.56 -10.48
N VAL A 28 -6.90 16.68 -11.06
CA VAL A 28 -6.24 15.57 -10.33
C VAL A 28 -5.24 16.08 -9.28
N ILE A 29 -4.52 17.16 -9.56
CA ILE A 29 -3.63 17.81 -8.58
C ILE A 29 -4.48 18.38 -7.44
N THR A 30 -5.54 19.12 -7.77
CA THR A 30 -6.41 19.80 -6.81
C THR A 30 -7.16 18.82 -5.92
N SER A 31 -7.62 17.69 -6.46
CA SER A 31 -8.32 16.66 -5.69
C SER A 31 -7.43 16.01 -4.62
N PHE A 32 -6.11 16.17 -4.72
CA PHE A 32 -5.15 15.65 -3.74
C PHE A 32 -4.75 16.69 -2.68
N LEU A 33 -5.20 17.94 -2.82
CA LEU A 33 -4.90 19.02 -1.88
C LEU A 33 -5.25 18.68 -0.41
N PRO A 34 -6.37 17.97 -0.11
CA PRO A 34 -6.68 17.59 1.27
C PRO A 34 -5.61 16.75 1.96
N VAL A 35 -4.77 16.02 1.21
CA VAL A 35 -3.68 15.21 1.78
C VAL A 35 -2.64 16.08 2.50
N PHE A 36 -2.44 17.33 2.07
CA PHE A 36 -1.54 18.27 2.74
C PHE A 36 -2.13 18.84 4.05
N LEU A 37 -3.41 18.59 4.32
CA LEU A 37 -4.05 18.93 5.59
C LEU A 37 -3.85 17.84 6.65
N LEU A 38 -3.29 16.67 6.28
CA LEU A 38 -2.96 15.62 7.23
C LEU A 38 -1.86 16.09 8.18
N THR A 39 -2.04 15.84 9.47
CA THR A 39 -1.10 16.23 10.52
C THR A 39 -0.53 14.99 11.20
N GLY A 40 0.51 15.17 12.02
CA GLY A 40 1.10 14.07 12.80
C GLY A 40 1.89 13.05 11.95
N ILE A 41 1.74 11.77 12.28
CA ILE A 41 2.48 10.65 11.66
C ILE A 41 2.00 10.42 10.22
N GLU A 42 0.69 10.51 9.98
CA GLU A 42 0.09 10.35 8.64
C GLU A 42 0.66 11.38 7.67
N GLY A 43 0.72 12.66 8.07
CA GLY A 43 1.30 13.72 7.24
C GLY A 43 2.78 13.45 6.92
N LYS A 44 3.58 12.99 7.90
CA LYS A 44 4.99 12.64 7.66
C LYS A 44 5.15 11.49 6.65
N LEU A 45 4.24 10.52 6.68
CA LEU A 45 4.25 9.37 5.76
C LEU A 45 3.78 9.77 4.35
N PHE A 46 2.74 10.58 4.24
CA PHE A 46 2.07 10.86 2.95
C PHE A 46 2.52 12.16 2.27
N HIS A 47 3.08 13.14 2.97
CA HIS A 47 3.55 14.40 2.35
C HIS A 47 4.62 14.19 1.28
N PRO A 48 5.68 13.39 1.48
CA PRO A 48 6.69 13.17 0.45
C PRO A 48 6.09 12.56 -0.83
N LEU A 49 5.12 11.64 -0.67
CA LEU A 49 4.39 11.02 -1.77
C LEU A 49 3.51 12.05 -2.51
N ALA A 50 2.79 12.89 -1.77
CA ALA A 50 1.92 13.93 -2.33
C ALA A 50 2.73 15.00 -3.10
N TRP A 51 3.88 15.42 -2.57
CA TRP A 51 4.79 16.35 -3.24
C TRP A 51 5.32 15.78 -4.55
N THR A 52 5.86 14.56 -4.50
CA THR A 52 6.44 13.89 -5.67
C THR A 52 5.41 13.76 -6.79
N LYS A 53 4.20 13.27 -6.45
CA LYS A 53 3.09 13.17 -7.40
C LYS A 53 2.73 14.54 -7.99
N THR A 54 2.57 15.56 -7.15
CA THR A 54 2.18 16.91 -7.59
C THR A 54 3.20 17.49 -8.56
N PHE A 55 4.50 17.44 -8.24
CA PHE A 55 5.54 17.94 -9.14
C PHE A 55 5.58 17.18 -10.46
N ILE A 56 5.47 15.85 -10.43
CA ILE A 56 5.42 15.03 -11.65
C ILE A 56 4.23 15.43 -12.51
N LEU A 57 3.03 15.60 -11.93
CA LEU A 57 1.84 15.98 -12.68
C LEU A 57 1.89 17.40 -13.25
N ILE A 58 2.54 18.33 -12.55
CA ILE A 58 2.78 19.68 -13.07
C ILE A 58 3.68 19.60 -14.31
N ILE A 59 4.80 18.88 -14.21
CA ILE A 59 5.72 18.70 -15.34
C ILE A 59 5.01 17.96 -16.49
N ASP A 60 4.26 16.90 -16.20
CA ASP A 60 3.44 16.15 -17.16
C ASP A 60 2.45 17.06 -17.89
N ALA A 61 1.72 17.92 -17.17
CA ALA A 61 0.78 18.87 -17.76
C ALA A 61 1.46 19.81 -18.79
N PHE A 62 2.67 20.29 -18.49
CA PHE A 62 3.46 21.09 -19.44
C PHE A 62 3.96 20.25 -20.62
N LEU A 63 4.49 19.05 -20.36
CA LEU A 63 4.99 18.16 -21.41
C LEU A 63 3.87 17.68 -22.35
N ALA A 64 2.66 17.49 -21.83
CA ALA A 64 1.49 17.05 -22.61
C ALA A 64 1.07 18.07 -23.68
N ILE A 65 1.20 19.38 -23.40
CA ILE A 65 0.89 20.43 -24.39
C ILE A 65 2.11 20.75 -25.26
N THR A 66 3.33 20.66 -24.73
CA THR A 66 4.53 21.11 -25.44
C THR A 66 5.25 19.98 -26.18
N LEU A 67 5.77 19.00 -25.43
CA LEU A 67 6.62 17.95 -25.96
C LEU A 67 5.81 16.87 -26.70
N ALA A 68 4.65 16.48 -26.17
CA ALA A 68 3.87 15.38 -26.74
C ALA A 68 3.43 15.63 -28.20
N PRO A 69 2.90 16.81 -28.60
CA PRO A 69 2.57 17.08 -30.00
C PRO A 69 3.79 17.04 -30.93
N VAL A 70 4.94 17.52 -30.45
CA VAL A 70 6.21 17.47 -31.20
C VAL A 70 6.66 16.02 -31.41
N LEU A 71 6.63 15.20 -30.36
CA LEU A 71 6.98 13.79 -30.44
C LEU A 71 6.03 13.03 -31.36
N ILE A 72 4.72 13.30 -31.29
CA ILE A 72 3.72 12.72 -32.20
C ILE A 72 4.07 13.10 -33.65
N SER A 73 4.44 14.36 -33.92
CA SER A 73 4.82 14.79 -35.27
C SER A 73 6.08 14.08 -35.81
N PHE A 74 7.00 13.69 -34.92
CA PHE A 74 8.25 13.02 -35.26
C PHE A 74 8.10 11.50 -35.43
N PHE A 75 7.37 10.85 -34.53
CA PHE A 75 7.20 9.38 -34.53
C PHE A 75 6.08 8.90 -35.44
N LEU A 76 5.02 9.70 -35.60
CA LEU A 76 3.87 9.34 -36.41
C LEU A 76 4.16 9.56 -37.91
N LYS A 77 4.95 8.64 -38.48
CA LYS A 77 5.35 8.61 -39.89
C LYS A 77 4.67 7.43 -40.62
N GLY A 78 4.39 7.61 -41.91
CA GLY A 78 3.80 6.57 -42.77
C GLY A 78 2.33 6.80 -43.13
N LYS A 79 1.69 5.76 -43.67
CA LYS A 79 0.25 5.78 -44.04
C LYS A 79 -0.56 5.40 -42.80
N LEU A 80 -1.21 6.39 -42.18
CA LEU A 80 -2.17 6.16 -41.12
C LEU A 80 -3.36 5.37 -41.68
N LYS A 81 -3.50 4.11 -41.25
CA LYS A 81 -4.66 3.29 -41.57
C LYS A 81 -5.81 3.68 -40.63
N PRO A 82 -7.07 3.66 -41.10
CA PRO A 82 -8.21 3.89 -40.23
C PRO A 82 -8.23 2.88 -39.09
N GLU A 83 -8.72 3.31 -37.92
CA GLU A 83 -8.75 2.50 -36.70
C GLU A 83 -9.44 1.14 -36.90
N SER A 84 -10.48 1.10 -37.74
CA SER A 84 -11.22 -0.12 -38.11
C SER A 84 -10.42 -1.14 -38.93
N ALA A 85 -9.26 -0.77 -39.47
CA ALA A 85 -8.39 -1.69 -40.21
C ALA A 85 -7.51 -2.56 -39.29
N ASN A 86 -7.38 -2.20 -38.02
CA ASN A 86 -6.66 -3.02 -37.05
C ASN A 86 -7.62 -4.12 -36.51
N PRO A 87 -7.24 -5.41 -36.58
CA PRO A 87 -8.10 -6.51 -36.15
C PRO A 87 -8.48 -6.42 -34.66
N VAL A 88 -7.61 -5.86 -33.81
CA VAL A 88 -7.86 -5.73 -32.37
C VAL A 88 -8.96 -4.71 -32.09
N THR A 89 -8.81 -3.48 -32.58
CA THR A 89 -9.79 -2.40 -32.43
C THR A 89 -11.13 -2.79 -33.04
N ARG A 90 -11.14 -3.42 -34.22
CA ARG A 90 -12.36 -3.91 -34.86
C ARG A 90 -13.10 -4.95 -34.01
N THR A 91 -12.37 -5.84 -33.34
CA THR A 91 -12.98 -6.85 -32.46
C THR A 91 -13.56 -6.18 -31.21
N LEU A 92 -12.82 -5.26 -30.59
CA LEU A 92 -13.29 -4.48 -29.44
C LEU A 92 -14.54 -3.66 -29.79
N GLU A 93 -14.55 -2.99 -30.93
CA GLU A 93 -15.70 -2.19 -31.40
C GLU A 93 -16.93 -3.07 -31.66
N LYS A 94 -16.74 -4.28 -32.21
CA LYS A 94 -17.82 -5.25 -32.45
C LYS A 94 -18.46 -5.74 -31.15
N ILE A 95 -17.71 -5.80 -30.05
CA ILE A 95 -18.20 -6.17 -28.71
C ILE A 95 -18.83 -4.96 -28.00
N TYR A 96 -18.16 -3.80 -28.05
CA TYR A 96 -18.59 -2.58 -27.37
C TYR A 96 -19.89 -2.01 -27.95
N SER A 97 -20.00 -1.93 -29.28
CA SER A 97 -21.16 -1.35 -29.96
C SER A 97 -22.52 -1.95 -29.60
N PRO A 98 -22.72 -3.30 -29.58
CA PRO A 98 -24.00 -3.88 -29.19
C PRO A 98 -24.34 -3.64 -27.72
N ILE A 99 -23.34 -3.69 -26.83
CA ILE A 99 -23.52 -3.41 -25.40
C ILE A 99 -23.97 -1.95 -25.20
N LEU A 100 -23.32 -1.00 -25.88
CA LEU A 100 -23.71 0.41 -25.81
C LEU A 100 -25.13 0.64 -26.30
N LYS A 101 -25.52 0.06 -27.44
CA LYS A 101 -26.87 0.16 -27.99
C LYS A 101 -27.92 -0.42 -27.03
N TRP A 102 -27.61 -1.55 -26.41
CA TRP A 102 -28.46 -2.16 -25.40
C TRP A 102 -28.63 -1.24 -24.17
N CYS A 103 -27.53 -0.68 -23.66
CA CYS A 103 -27.55 0.27 -22.55
C CYS A 103 -28.37 1.54 -22.86
N LEU A 104 -28.28 2.07 -24.07
CA LEU A 104 -29.02 3.26 -24.50
C LEU A 104 -30.52 2.98 -24.68
N HIS A 105 -30.89 1.80 -25.20
CA HIS A 105 -32.30 1.40 -25.34
C HIS A 105 -32.97 1.26 -23.96
N TRP A 106 -32.25 0.66 -23.01
CA TRP A 106 -32.72 0.37 -21.66
C TRP A 106 -32.20 1.38 -20.61
N ARG A 107 -32.08 2.66 -20.99
CA ARG A 107 -31.43 3.70 -20.17
C ARG A 107 -31.93 3.79 -18.72
N LYS A 108 -33.24 3.61 -18.50
CA LYS A 108 -33.84 3.69 -17.15
C LYS A 108 -33.41 2.51 -16.28
N THR A 109 -33.43 1.29 -16.81
CA THR A 109 -33.02 0.10 -16.06
C THR A 109 -31.52 0.09 -15.81
N VAL A 110 -30.69 0.56 -16.76
CA VAL A 110 -29.24 0.70 -16.52
C VAL A 110 -28.96 1.71 -15.41
N LEU A 111 -29.67 2.85 -15.39
CA LEU A 111 -29.53 3.82 -14.31
C LEU A 111 -29.97 3.22 -12.96
N SER A 112 -31.09 2.50 -12.92
CA SER A 112 -31.56 1.80 -11.71
C SER A 112 -30.55 0.77 -11.20
N ILE A 113 -29.95 -0.03 -12.08
CA ILE A 113 -28.92 -1.01 -11.72
C ILE A 113 -27.69 -0.32 -11.11
N ASN A 114 -27.23 0.81 -11.68
CA ASN A 114 -26.11 1.56 -11.14
C ASN A 114 -26.42 2.15 -9.75
N ILE A 115 -27.65 2.65 -9.54
CA ILE A 115 -28.09 3.15 -8.23
C ILE A 115 -28.12 2.02 -7.21
N ILE A 116 -28.64 0.84 -7.58
CA ILE A 116 -28.64 -0.34 -6.70
C ILE A 116 -27.20 -0.76 -6.37
N ALA A 117 -26.30 -0.78 -7.35
CA ALA A 117 -24.89 -1.10 -7.14
C ALA A 117 -24.21 -0.09 -6.19
N LEU A 118 -24.53 1.20 -6.32
CA LEU A 118 -24.05 2.24 -5.40
C LEU A 118 -24.54 2.02 -3.97
N ILE A 119 -25.82 1.67 -3.78
CA ILE A 119 -26.39 1.37 -2.46
C ILE A 119 -25.71 0.13 -1.85
N ILE A 120 -25.51 -0.93 -2.64
CA ILE A 120 -24.79 -2.13 -2.18
C ILE A 120 -23.36 -1.79 -1.77
N GLY A 121 -22.64 -1.02 -2.59
CA GLY A 121 -21.29 -0.56 -2.27
C GLY A 121 -21.22 0.24 -0.98
N MET A 122 -22.19 1.13 -0.74
CA MET A 122 -22.29 1.88 0.50
C MET A 122 -22.53 0.97 1.71
N VAL A 123 -23.43 -0.01 1.61
CA VAL A 123 -23.67 -0.98 2.69
C VAL A 123 -22.41 -1.81 2.99
N MET A 124 -21.65 -2.21 1.96
CA MET A 124 -20.38 -2.92 2.16
C MET A 124 -19.34 -2.04 2.84
N MET A 125 -19.24 -0.77 2.46
CA MET A 125 -18.32 0.19 3.09
C MET A 125 -18.60 0.36 4.58
N LEU A 126 -19.88 0.40 4.99
CA LEU A 126 -20.28 0.52 6.39
C LEU A 126 -19.96 -0.74 7.24
N ARG A 127 -19.70 -1.88 6.60
CA ARG A 127 -19.34 -3.14 7.29
C ARG A 127 -17.83 -3.34 7.40
N MET A 128 -17.02 -2.49 6.76
CA MET A 128 -15.57 -2.62 6.77
C MET A 128 -15.02 -2.06 8.09
N GLY A 129 -14.10 -2.79 8.73
CA GLY A 129 -13.42 -2.31 9.92
C GLY A 129 -12.55 -1.08 9.63
N SER A 130 -12.27 -0.30 10.67
CA SER A 130 -11.34 0.84 10.61
C SER A 130 -10.05 0.49 11.34
N GLU A 131 -8.92 0.64 10.66
CA GLU A 131 -7.59 0.60 11.25
C GLU A 131 -6.87 1.91 10.93
N PHE A 132 -5.95 2.33 11.81
CA PHE A 132 -5.18 3.58 11.61
C PHE A 132 -4.27 3.50 10.38
N MET A 133 -3.52 2.40 10.23
CA MET A 133 -2.71 2.08 9.05
C MET A 133 -2.42 0.58 9.03
N PRO A 134 -2.22 -0.04 7.84
CA PRO A 134 -1.78 -1.43 7.78
C PRO A 134 -0.45 -1.61 8.53
N PRO A 135 -0.28 -2.67 9.33
CA PRO A 135 0.96 -2.91 10.04
C PRO A 135 2.11 -3.08 9.02
N LEU A 136 3.17 -2.28 9.19
CA LEU A 136 4.38 -2.43 8.39
C LEU A 136 5.08 -3.73 8.79
N ASP A 137 5.43 -4.59 7.84
CA ASP A 137 6.22 -5.78 8.16
C ASP A 137 7.70 -5.42 8.28
N GLU A 138 8.21 -5.41 9.52
CA GLU A 138 9.58 -5.04 9.83
C GLU A 138 10.57 -6.20 9.68
N GLY A 139 10.12 -7.41 9.29
CA GLY A 139 10.96 -8.61 9.25
C GLY A 139 11.43 -9.11 10.63
N SER A 140 10.97 -8.47 11.70
CA SER A 140 11.23 -8.83 13.08
C SER A 140 9.92 -8.86 13.88
N ILE A 141 10.00 -9.48 15.05
CA ILE A 141 8.92 -9.54 16.05
C ILE A 141 9.52 -9.06 17.37
N LEU A 142 8.79 -8.21 18.08
CA LEU A 142 9.10 -7.83 19.46
C LEU A 142 8.18 -8.60 20.39
N PHE A 143 8.76 -9.47 21.21
CA PHE A 143 8.05 -10.24 22.23
C PHE A 143 8.20 -9.54 23.58
N MET A 144 7.06 -9.14 24.17
CA MET A 144 7.02 -8.36 25.40
C MET A 144 6.16 -9.05 26.46
N PRO A 145 6.68 -10.10 27.12
CA PRO A 145 5.95 -10.72 28.19
C PRO A 145 6.07 -9.90 29.49
N VAL A 146 5.00 -9.91 30.28
CA VAL A 146 4.94 -9.24 31.59
C VAL A 146 4.72 -10.29 32.68
N THR A 147 5.50 -10.20 33.75
CA THR A 147 5.37 -11.05 34.94
C THR A 147 4.82 -10.28 36.13
N LEU A 148 4.59 -10.98 37.25
CA LEU A 148 4.25 -10.34 38.52
C LEU A 148 5.33 -9.30 38.94
N PRO A 149 4.95 -8.14 39.53
CA PRO A 149 5.88 -7.07 39.89
C PRO A 149 6.99 -7.47 40.89
N ASP A 150 6.71 -8.41 41.79
CA ASP A 150 7.62 -8.80 42.89
C ASP A 150 8.66 -9.87 42.50
N VAL A 151 8.87 -10.10 41.19
CA VAL A 151 9.81 -11.11 40.70
C VAL A 151 11.27 -10.71 40.98
N SER A 152 12.09 -11.69 41.40
CA SER A 152 13.52 -11.47 41.64
C SER A 152 14.31 -11.37 40.32
N ASN A 153 15.39 -10.59 40.28
CA ASN A 153 16.27 -10.48 39.10
C ASN A 153 16.80 -11.85 38.62
N SER A 154 17.08 -12.76 39.55
CA SER A 154 17.53 -14.12 39.22
C SER A 154 16.46 -14.93 38.51
N GLU A 155 15.21 -14.77 38.92
CA GLU A 155 14.08 -15.50 38.33
C GLU A 155 13.73 -14.94 36.95
N VAL A 156 13.75 -13.61 36.79
CA VAL A 156 13.59 -12.99 35.45
C VAL A 156 14.68 -13.45 34.50
N LYS A 157 15.93 -13.50 34.95
CA LYS A 157 17.05 -14.03 34.14
C LYS A 157 16.82 -15.48 33.73
N ARG A 158 16.28 -16.32 34.63
CA ARG A 158 15.93 -17.71 34.34
C ARG A 158 14.83 -17.78 33.28
N ILE A 159 13.74 -17.02 33.46
CA ILE A 159 12.61 -16.95 32.53
C ILE A 159 13.10 -16.50 31.15
N LEU A 160 13.87 -15.42 31.08
CA LEU A 160 14.47 -14.88 29.85
C LEU A 160 15.26 -15.95 29.08
N GLN A 161 16.16 -16.66 29.77
CA GLN A 161 16.97 -17.71 29.14
C GLN A 161 16.15 -18.90 28.62
N VAL A 162 15.07 -19.25 29.33
CA VAL A 162 14.15 -20.31 28.89
C VAL A 162 13.36 -19.85 27.67
N GLN A 163 12.82 -18.64 27.69
CA GLN A 163 12.08 -18.05 26.57
C GLN A 163 12.96 -17.95 25.32
N ASP A 164 14.17 -17.40 25.44
CA ASP A 164 15.09 -17.24 24.31
C ASP A 164 15.45 -18.58 23.66
N LYS A 165 15.64 -19.64 24.46
CA LYS A 165 15.88 -21.01 23.94
C LYS A 165 14.65 -21.56 23.20
N ILE A 166 13.45 -21.35 23.72
CA ILE A 166 12.21 -21.80 23.09
C ILE A 166 12.01 -21.06 21.77
N ILE A 167 12.19 -19.74 21.76
CA ILE A 167 12.05 -18.90 20.55
C ILE A 167 13.06 -19.36 19.49
N LYS A 168 14.32 -19.59 19.87
CA LYS A 168 15.38 -20.04 18.97
C LYS A 168 15.14 -21.45 18.40
N SER A 169 14.26 -22.25 19.00
CA SER A 169 13.90 -23.58 18.49
C SER A 169 13.00 -23.53 17.23
N VAL A 170 12.37 -22.38 16.94
CA VAL A 170 11.53 -22.20 15.76
C VAL A 170 12.42 -21.98 14.52
N PRO A 171 12.22 -22.73 13.43
CA PRO A 171 13.16 -22.74 12.31
C PRO A 171 13.22 -21.40 11.54
N GLU A 172 12.16 -20.61 11.56
CA GLU A 172 12.10 -19.28 10.92
C GLU A 172 12.89 -18.21 11.70
N VAL A 173 13.25 -18.47 12.95
CA VAL A 173 13.97 -17.50 13.78
C VAL A 173 15.47 -17.55 13.47
N GLU A 174 16.01 -16.40 13.05
CA GLU A 174 17.43 -16.23 12.80
C GLU A 174 18.18 -15.88 14.09
N ASN A 175 17.76 -14.85 14.81
CA ASN A 175 18.42 -14.38 16.03
C ASN A 175 17.40 -13.97 17.10
N VAL A 176 17.80 -14.10 18.36
CA VAL A 176 16.98 -13.75 19.53
C VAL A 176 17.83 -12.92 20.47
N LEU A 177 17.35 -11.72 20.81
CA LEU A 177 18.00 -10.82 21.75
C LEU A 177 17.03 -10.44 22.86
N GLY A 178 17.11 -11.16 23.98
CA GLY A 178 16.34 -10.89 25.18
C GLY A 178 16.96 -9.79 26.05
N LYS A 179 16.12 -8.87 26.54
CA LYS A 179 16.46 -7.83 27.51
C LYS A 179 15.45 -7.89 28.66
N ALA A 180 15.94 -7.94 29.90
CA ALA A 180 15.11 -7.84 31.10
C ALA A 180 15.29 -6.47 31.76
N GLY A 181 14.20 -5.78 32.07
CA GLY A 181 14.26 -4.42 32.60
C GLY A 181 14.80 -3.41 31.58
N ARG A 182 15.47 -2.37 32.06
CA ARG A 182 15.92 -1.25 31.25
C ARG A 182 17.38 -1.33 30.82
N ALA A 183 17.69 -0.75 29.67
CA ALA A 183 19.03 -0.32 29.31
C ALA A 183 19.46 0.93 30.10
N ASN A 184 20.77 1.23 30.12
CA ASN A 184 21.32 2.43 30.76
C ASN A 184 21.05 3.70 29.92
N THR A 185 19.79 4.04 29.72
CA THR A 185 19.33 5.22 28.98
C THR A 185 18.02 5.75 29.59
N ALA A 186 17.80 7.06 29.49
CA ALA A 186 16.55 7.69 29.94
C ALA A 186 15.34 7.33 29.05
N THR A 187 15.58 6.80 27.85
CA THR A 187 14.53 6.40 26.90
C THR A 187 13.91 5.03 27.19
N ASP A 188 14.43 4.30 28.18
CA ASP A 188 14.00 2.96 28.53
C ASP A 188 13.70 2.90 30.04
N ASN A 189 12.42 2.85 30.38
CA ASN A 189 11.92 2.81 31.75
C ASN A 189 11.32 1.45 32.11
N SER A 190 11.61 0.41 31.33
CA SER A 190 11.02 -0.92 31.53
C SER A 190 11.41 -1.49 32.91
N PRO A 191 10.42 -1.90 33.73
CA PRO A 191 10.68 -2.51 35.04
C PRO A 191 11.27 -3.91 34.85
N ILE A 192 11.92 -4.46 35.89
CA ILE A 192 12.54 -5.80 35.80
C ILE A 192 11.51 -6.90 35.51
N SER A 193 10.25 -6.70 35.88
CA SER A 193 9.13 -7.62 35.59
C SER A 193 8.68 -7.62 34.13
N MET A 194 9.20 -6.72 33.30
CA MET A 194 8.95 -6.67 31.86
C MET A 194 10.20 -7.12 31.11
N ILE A 195 10.00 -8.11 30.24
CA ILE A 195 11.03 -8.59 29.33
C ILE A 195 10.70 -8.04 27.93
N GLU A 196 11.73 -7.66 27.19
CA GLU A 196 11.64 -7.32 25.78
C GLU A 196 12.62 -8.20 25.02
N THR A 197 12.11 -9.07 24.15
CA THR A 197 12.91 -9.92 23.30
C THR A 197 12.71 -9.54 21.84
N ILE A 198 13.77 -9.09 21.19
CA ILE A 198 13.79 -8.84 19.74
C ILE A 198 14.09 -10.16 19.03
N ILE A 199 13.15 -10.58 18.19
CA ILE A 199 13.22 -11.81 17.40
C ILE A 199 13.42 -11.42 15.93
N LEU A 200 14.61 -11.70 15.40
CA LEU A 200 14.89 -11.52 13.98
C LEU A 200 14.49 -12.77 13.22
N LEU A 201 13.64 -12.63 12.22
CA LEU A 201 13.23 -13.72 11.34
C LEU A 201 14.20 -13.82 10.16
N LYS A 202 14.36 -15.04 9.65
CA LYS A 202 15.05 -15.30 8.38
C LYS A 202 14.31 -14.61 7.22
N PRO A 203 14.96 -14.41 6.07
CA PRO A 203 14.27 -14.03 4.84
C PRO A 203 13.10 -14.97 4.52
N LYS A 204 12.00 -14.43 3.99
CA LYS A 204 10.77 -15.21 3.68
C LYS A 204 10.99 -16.40 2.75
N THR A 205 12.07 -16.39 1.96
CA THR A 205 12.45 -17.51 1.07
C THR A 205 12.85 -18.76 1.83
N ASP A 206 13.33 -18.62 3.06
CA ASP A 206 13.91 -19.70 3.84
C ASP A 206 12.90 -20.26 4.87
N TRP A 207 11.65 -19.80 4.79
CA TRP A 207 10.57 -20.24 5.67
C TRP A 207 10.01 -21.58 5.19
N ARG A 208 9.40 -22.32 6.12
CA ARG A 208 8.61 -23.51 5.76
C ARG A 208 7.50 -23.10 4.76
N SER A 209 7.22 -23.97 3.79
CA SER A 209 6.27 -23.68 2.72
C SER A 209 4.85 -23.44 3.26
N GLY A 210 4.24 -22.34 2.83
CA GLY A 210 2.86 -21.99 3.18
C GLY A 210 2.67 -21.34 4.55
N ILE A 211 3.74 -21.01 5.27
CA ILE A 211 3.67 -20.37 6.59
C ILE A 211 3.64 -18.85 6.46
N THR A 212 2.75 -18.21 7.23
CA THR A 212 2.67 -16.76 7.37
C THR A 212 3.33 -16.28 8.67
N LYS A 213 3.57 -14.97 8.78
CA LYS A 213 4.10 -14.37 10.02
C LYS A 213 3.17 -14.62 11.21
N ASP A 214 1.86 -14.57 10.98
CA ASP A 214 0.85 -14.82 12.01
C ASP A 214 0.87 -16.26 12.49
N ASP A 215 1.13 -17.23 11.60
CA ASP A 215 1.32 -18.63 11.99
C ASP A 215 2.55 -18.80 12.89
N ILE A 216 3.65 -18.09 12.61
CA ILE A 216 4.86 -18.09 13.46
C ILE A 216 4.55 -17.49 14.82
N ILE A 217 3.82 -16.37 14.87
CA ILE A 217 3.40 -15.73 16.13
C ILE A 217 2.51 -16.69 16.94
N ASN A 218 1.57 -17.39 16.30
CA ASN A 218 0.72 -18.37 16.95
C ASN A 218 1.51 -19.57 17.47
N GLU A 219 2.47 -20.08 16.69
CA GLU A 219 3.36 -21.18 17.12
C GLU A 219 4.23 -20.76 18.32
N LEU A 220 4.80 -19.55 18.29
CA LEU A 220 5.56 -18.99 19.40
C LEU A 220 4.68 -18.81 20.64
N ASN A 221 3.49 -18.25 20.49
CA ASN A 221 2.56 -18.03 21.60
C ASN A 221 2.17 -19.35 22.27
N ALA A 222 1.91 -20.41 21.49
CA ALA A 222 1.59 -21.73 22.03
C ALA A 222 2.77 -22.35 22.81
N LYS A 223 4.01 -22.16 22.34
CA LYS A 223 5.23 -22.68 22.99
C LYS A 223 5.67 -21.88 24.22
N LEU A 224 5.27 -20.61 24.32
CA LEU A 224 5.71 -19.67 25.36
C LEU A 224 4.70 -19.51 26.50
N GLN A 225 3.82 -20.48 26.71
CA GLN A 225 2.85 -20.48 27.83
C GLN A 225 3.57 -20.82 29.15
N ILE A 226 4.21 -19.83 29.76
CA ILE A 226 4.87 -19.97 31.06
C ILE A 226 3.92 -19.49 32.16
N PRO A 227 3.68 -20.26 33.24
CA PRO A 227 2.81 -19.84 34.32
C PRO A 227 3.26 -18.51 34.96
N GLY A 228 2.32 -17.58 35.14
CA GLY A 228 2.58 -16.27 35.74
C GLY A 228 3.25 -15.27 34.82
N VAL A 229 3.24 -15.53 33.50
CA VAL A 229 3.79 -14.66 32.46
C VAL A 229 2.74 -14.46 31.37
N ASP A 230 2.36 -13.21 31.12
CA ASP A 230 1.42 -12.85 30.07
C ASP A 230 2.17 -12.45 28.80
N ASN A 231 1.85 -13.10 27.69
CA ASN A 231 2.55 -12.91 26.41
C ASN A 231 1.97 -11.74 25.61
N GLY A 232 2.85 -10.85 25.14
CA GLY A 232 2.52 -9.80 24.18
C GLY A 232 3.43 -9.88 22.95
N PHE A 233 2.86 -9.70 21.76
CA PHE A 233 3.63 -9.64 20.50
C PHE A 233 3.34 -8.32 19.80
N THR A 234 4.40 -7.67 19.33
CA THR A 234 4.34 -6.44 18.54
C THR A 234 5.54 -6.39 17.59
N GLN A 235 5.84 -5.23 17.03
CA GLN A 235 7.04 -4.99 16.23
C GLN A 235 7.87 -3.84 16.82
N PRO A 236 9.21 -3.88 16.68
CA PRO A 236 10.11 -2.91 17.31
C PRO A 236 9.84 -1.44 16.98
N ILE A 237 9.48 -1.10 15.74
CA ILE A 237 9.24 0.29 15.32
C ILE A 237 7.83 0.74 15.69
N ILE A 238 6.81 -0.12 15.55
CA ILE A 238 5.44 0.21 15.96
C ILE A 238 5.34 0.55 17.45
N ASN A 239 6.14 -0.11 18.30
CA ASN A 239 6.11 0.09 19.75
C ASN A 239 6.88 1.33 20.24
N ARG A 240 7.57 2.06 19.36
CA ARG A 240 8.42 3.23 19.70
C ARG A 240 7.79 4.54 19.26
#